data_AF-A0A1F7X3N4-F1
#
_entry.id   AF-A0A1F7X3N4-F1
#
_cell.length_a   1.000
_cell.length_b   1.000
_cell.length_c   1.000
_cell.angle_alpha   90.00
_cell.angle_beta   90.00
_cell.angle_gamma   90.00
#
_symmetry.space_group_name_H-M   'P 1'
#
loop_
_entity.id
_entity.type
_entity.pdbx_description
1 polymer ?
#
loop_
_entity_poly.entity_id
_entity_poly.type
_entity_poly.pdbx_seq_one_letter_code
_entity_poly.pdbx_strand_id
1 'polypeptide(L)'
;MNDIEKVEDRSISVQSVKVQFDMVNELYRTIMVQDEHFGKIPGTKKDTLFKAGAEKLNLLFKLVPKIDKEEKTDMGNGHREIEMTIGLYHKGTEALWGQGTGSCSTMESKYRYRSGDNFEVTEDAIPKDAKEKKTEYRKQGFGMKKVDGAWVWVKYLSEEKSENPDIADIYNTVRKMAYKRALVSATITATGVSDIFTQDVEDFKQPEKTEYIPPENNTEQRKKEAEKKYNDFYNGLEDGYKFELKDMTERDRFILFNKCGFDIKKLDEVITKNVKGLSHDDPFSDENIPF
;
A
#
# COMPACT_ATOMS: atom_id res chain seq x y z
N MET A 1 -35.85 35.92 -20.92
CA MET A 1 -35.68 34.96 -19.82
C MET A 1 -34.23 34.51 -19.91
N ASN A 2 -33.38 35.00 -19.01
CA ASN A 2 -31.98 34.60 -18.95
C ASN A 2 -31.90 33.31 -18.15
N ASP A 3 -31.49 32.23 -18.79
CA ASP A 3 -31.06 31.01 -18.11
C ASP A 3 -29.77 31.33 -17.36
N ILE A 4 -29.91 31.54 -16.04
CA ILE A 4 -28.79 31.58 -15.13
C ILE A 4 -28.36 30.11 -14.98
N GLU A 5 -27.34 29.70 -15.73
CA GLU A 5 -26.58 28.49 -15.42
C GLU A 5 -26.21 28.56 -13.94
N LYS A 6 -26.76 27.62 -13.14
CA LYS A 6 -26.31 27.42 -11.77
C LYS A 6 -24.83 27.08 -11.85
N VAL A 7 -23.98 28.04 -11.51
CA VAL A 7 -22.59 27.77 -11.17
C VAL A 7 -22.63 26.91 -9.91
N GLU A 8 -22.61 25.59 -10.09
CA GLU A 8 -22.49 24.65 -8.98
C GLU A 8 -21.21 25.02 -8.21
N ASP A 9 -21.37 25.27 -6.92
CA ASP A 9 -20.25 25.46 -6.02
C ASP A 9 -19.46 24.14 -5.97
N ARG A 10 -18.33 24.11 -6.69
CA ARG A 10 -17.47 22.94 -6.84
C ARG A 10 -16.58 22.68 -5.63
N SER A 11 -16.75 23.44 -4.54
CA SER A 11 -15.93 23.29 -3.34
C SER A 11 -16.55 22.29 -2.37
N ILE A 12 -15.71 21.41 -1.81
CA ILE A 12 -16.10 20.55 -0.70
C ILE A 12 -15.97 21.31 0.62
N SER A 13 -16.86 21.06 1.57
CA SER A 13 -16.79 21.70 2.88
C SER A 13 -15.55 21.25 3.66
N VAL A 14 -15.05 22.11 4.56
CA VAL A 14 -13.93 21.77 5.47
C VAL A 14 -14.28 20.56 6.33
N GLN A 15 -15.56 20.41 6.72
CA GLN A 15 -16.06 19.26 7.45
C GLN A 15 -15.92 17.96 6.63
N SER A 16 -16.27 18.00 5.34
CA SER A 16 -16.10 16.86 4.42
C SER A 16 -14.63 16.48 4.25
N VAL A 17 -13.73 17.46 4.10
CA VAL A 17 -12.28 17.23 4.07
C VAL A 17 -11.81 16.55 5.36
N LYS A 18 -12.27 17.03 6.52
CA LYS A 18 -11.92 16.44 7.81
C LYS A 18 -12.40 14.99 7.94
N VAL A 19 -13.60 14.67 7.47
CA VAL A 19 -14.11 13.30 7.46
C VAL A 19 -13.21 12.39 6.61
N GLN A 20 -12.80 12.81 5.41
CA GLN A 20 -11.88 12.03 4.58
C GLN A 20 -10.53 11.81 5.26
N PHE A 21 -9.99 12.85 5.91
CA PHE A 21 -8.74 12.74 6.66
C PHE A 21 -8.86 11.80 7.86
N ASP A 22 -9.97 11.86 8.60
CA ASP A 22 -10.24 10.96 9.73
C ASP A 22 -10.35 9.50 9.25
N MET A 23 -10.97 9.25 8.10
CA MET A 23 -11.05 7.91 7.48
C MET A 23 -9.66 7.35 7.12
N VAL A 24 -8.80 8.18 6.53
CA VAL A 24 -7.42 7.78 6.20
C VAL A 24 -6.64 7.44 7.48
N ASN A 25 -6.73 8.29 8.50
CA ASN A 25 -6.02 8.06 9.76
C ASN A 25 -6.49 6.78 10.46
N GLU A 26 -7.79 6.49 10.41
CA GLU A 26 -8.34 5.27 10.98
C GLU A 26 -7.83 4.04 10.22
N LEU A 27 -7.87 4.06 8.87
CA LEU A 27 -7.32 2.99 8.03
C LEU A 27 -5.83 2.75 8.34
N TYR A 28 -5.06 3.83 8.44
CA TYR A 28 -3.63 3.78 8.73
C TYR A 28 -3.34 3.16 10.11
N ARG A 29 -4.13 3.49 11.14
CA ARG A 29 -3.92 3.01 12.52
C ARG A 29 -4.44 1.60 12.79
N THR A 30 -5.49 1.18 12.09
CA THR A 30 -6.23 -0.05 12.43
C THR A 30 -6.01 -1.19 11.44
N ILE A 31 -5.77 -0.89 10.16
CA ILE A 31 -5.71 -1.87 9.08
C ILE A 31 -4.32 -1.95 8.46
N MET A 32 -3.63 -0.81 8.31
CA MET A 32 -2.29 -0.82 7.72
C MET A 32 -1.24 -1.34 8.71
N VAL A 33 -0.37 -2.20 8.20
CA VAL A 33 0.73 -2.83 8.94
C VAL A 33 2.06 -2.26 8.44
N GLN A 34 2.90 -1.81 9.36
CA GLN A 34 4.27 -1.37 9.06
C GLN A 34 5.08 -2.51 8.43
N ASP A 35 5.93 -2.16 7.48
CA ASP A 35 6.76 -3.02 6.63
C ASP A 35 6.00 -3.92 5.63
N GLU A 36 4.66 -3.91 5.66
CA GLU A 36 3.81 -4.54 4.64
C GLU A 36 3.11 -3.50 3.74
N HIS A 37 2.48 -2.50 4.36
CA HIS A 37 1.66 -1.49 3.69
C HIS A 37 2.39 -0.15 3.54
N PHE A 38 3.25 0.17 4.50
CA PHE A 38 4.11 1.34 4.52
C PHE A 38 5.38 1.01 5.31
N GLY A 39 6.45 1.77 5.17
CA GLY A 39 7.66 1.55 5.97
C GLY A 39 8.55 2.77 6.05
N LYS A 40 9.45 2.80 7.03
CA LYS A 40 10.35 3.94 7.23
C LYS A 40 11.71 3.66 6.59
N ILE A 41 12.11 4.54 5.69
CA ILE A 41 13.42 4.46 5.05
C ILE A 41 14.46 5.17 5.93
N PRO A 42 15.65 4.59 6.15
CA PRO A 42 16.72 5.27 6.85
C PRO A 42 17.02 6.63 6.21
N GLY A 43 16.91 7.70 7.00
CA GLY A 43 17.15 9.08 6.55
C GLY A 43 15.90 9.84 6.08
N THR A 44 14.71 9.21 6.01
CA THR A 44 13.46 9.92 5.74
C THR A 44 12.69 10.25 7.02
N LYS A 45 11.96 11.37 7.01
CA LYS A 45 11.09 11.78 8.12
C LYS A 45 9.72 11.11 8.06
N LYS A 46 9.17 11.01 6.84
CA LYS A 46 7.86 10.44 6.53
C LYS A 46 7.98 8.96 6.19
N ASP A 47 6.88 8.24 6.37
CA ASP A 47 6.77 6.85 5.95
C ASP A 47 6.65 6.77 4.44
N THR A 48 7.23 5.75 3.83
CA THR A 48 7.07 5.45 2.41
C THR A 48 5.88 4.53 2.23
N LEU A 49 4.94 4.92 1.37
CA LEU A 49 3.77 4.10 1.05
C LEU A 49 4.17 2.98 0.09
N PHE A 50 3.78 1.74 0.39
CA PHE A 50 3.98 0.60 -0.49
C PHE A 50 2.72 0.31 -1.32
N LYS A 51 2.87 -0.50 -2.36
CA LYS A 51 1.77 -0.93 -3.23
C LYS A 51 0.56 -1.45 -2.44
N ALA A 52 0.79 -2.30 -1.44
CA ALA A 52 -0.28 -2.87 -0.64
C ALA A 52 -1.05 -1.78 0.14
N GLY A 53 -0.35 -0.78 0.68
CA GLY A 53 -0.98 0.37 1.33
C GLY A 53 -1.77 1.23 0.34
N ALA A 54 -1.20 1.49 -0.84
CA ALA A 54 -1.91 2.20 -1.90
C ALA A 54 -3.21 1.49 -2.32
N GLU A 55 -3.20 0.16 -2.43
CA GLU A 55 -4.40 -0.64 -2.72
C GLU A 55 -5.46 -0.55 -1.62
N LYS A 56 -5.07 -0.44 -0.34
CA LYS A 56 -6.02 -0.21 0.77
C LYS A 56 -6.66 1.17 0.71
N LEU A 57 -5.89 2.21 0.39
CA LEU A 57 -6.41 3.56 0.19
C LEU A 57 -7.37 3.63 -1.00
N ASN A 58 -6.99 3.00 -2.12
CA ASN A 58 -7.89 2.92 -3.28
C ASN A 58 -9.17 2.17 -2.94
N LEU A 59 -9.09 1.08 -2.16
CA LEU A 59 -10.29 0.38 -1.69
C LEU A 59 -11.18 1.27 -0.82
N LEU A 60 -10.61 2.02 0.13
CA LEU A 60 -11.33 2.93 1.02
C LEU A 60 -12.15 3.97 0.24
N PHE A 61 -11.55 4.55 -0.80
CA PHE A 61 -12.19 5.57 -1.65
C PHE A 61 -12.87 5.00 -2.91
N LYS A 62 -13.03 3.68 -2.99
CA LYS A 62 -13.61 2.97 -4.15
C LYS A 62 -12.96 3.35 -5.49
N LEU A 63 -11.65 3.59 -5.48
CA LEU A 63 -10.88 3.98 -6.66
C LEU A 63 -10.39 2.75 -7.43
N VAL A 64 -10.54 2.80 -8.75
CA VAL A 64 -10.10 1.77 -9.69
C VAL A 64 -8.93 2.33 -10.49
N PRO A 65 -7.71 1.78 -10.35
CA PRO A 65 -6.59 2.18 -11.16
C PRO A 65 -6.71 1.67 -12.60
N LYS A 66 -6.53 2.56 -13.57
CA LYS A 66 -6.43 2.25 -15.00
C LYS A 66 -5.12 2.81 -15.56
N ILE A 67 -4.56 2.12 -16.55
CA ILE A 67 -3.40 2.61 -17.30
C ILE A 67 -3.92 3.56 -18.38
N ASP A 68 -3.71 4.85 -18.17
CA ASP A 68 -4.13 5.88 -19.12
C ASP A 68 -3.09 6.07 -20.22
N LYS A 69 -1.81 5.86 -19.87
CA LYS A 69 -0.68 5.95 -20.80
C LYS A 69 0.41 4.94 -20.43
N GLU A 70 0.98 4.30 -21.44
CA GLU A 70 2.19 3.48 -21.31
C GLU A 70 3.09 3.76 -22.51
N GLU A 71 4.29 4.26 -22.22
CA GLU A 71 5.32 4.53 -23.23
C GLU A 71 6.53 3.63 -22.99
N LYS A 72 7.07 3.11 -24.09
CA LYS A 72 8.28 2.30 -24.09
C LYS A 72 9.33 2.99 -24.95
N THR A 73 10.47 3.30 -24.35
CA THR A 73 11.62 3.90 -25.02
C THR A 73 12.72 2.85 -25.17
N ASP A 74 13.25 2.70 -26.39
CA ASP A 74 14.45 1.90 -26.65
C ASP A 74 15.68 2.69 -26.23
N MET A 75 16.52 2.09 -25.39
CA MET A 75 17.71 2.71 -24.81
C MET A 75 19.00 2.15 -25.44
N GLY A 76 18.89 1.30 -26.47
CA GLY A 76 20.02 0.61 -27.11
C GLY A 76 20.47 -0.64 -26.36
N ASN A 77 21.20 -1.53 -27.04
CA ASN A 77 21.75 -2.78 -26.46
C ASN A 77 20.70 -3.67 -25.77
N GLY A 78 19.45 -3.67 -26.25
CA GLY A 78 18.36 -4.41 -25.60
C GLY A 78 17.87 -3.78 -24.30
N HIS A 79 18.34 -2.59 -23.92
CA HIS A 79 17.76 -1.83 -22.83
C HIS A 79 16.48 -1.12 -23.28
N ARG A 80 15.55 -1.01 -22.34
CA ARG A 80 14.34 -0.21 -22.47
C ARG A 80 13.99 0.53 -21.19
N GLU A 81 13.30 1.63 -21.36
CA GLU A 81 12.60 2.37 -20.32
C GLU A 81 11.09 2.25 -20.54
N ILE A 82 10.36 2.17 -19.43
CA ILE A 82 8.89 2.19 -19.41
C ILE A 82 8.46 3.37 -18.56
N GLU A 83 7.67 4.26 -19.14
CA GLU A 83 6.94 5.32 -18.44
C GLU A 83 5.45 4.99 -18.45
N MET A 84 4.78 5.19 -17.31
CA MET A 84 3.35 4.94 -17.17
C MET A 84 2.64 6.09 -16.48
N THR A 85 1.42 6.36 -16.93
CA THR A 85 0.44 7.19 -16.24
C THR A 85 -0.71 6.31 -15.77
N ILE A 86 -0.98 6.34 -14.46
CA ILE A 86 -2.13 5.68 -13.85
C ILE A 86 -3.17 6.72 -13.48
N GLY A 87 -4.40 6.54 -13.96
CA GLY A 87 -5.58 7.26 -13.52
C GLY A 87 -6.34 6.45 -12.47
N LEU A 88 -6.79 7.13 -11.42
CA LEU A 88 -7.67 6.56 -10.40
C LEU A 88 -9.10 7.03 -10.65
N TYR A 89 -9.97 6.09 -10.97
CA TYR A 89 -11.35 6.34 -11.34
C TYR A 89 -12.30 5.89 -10.24
N HIS A 90 -13.26 6.72 -9.86
CA HIS A 90 -14.23 6.32 -8.86
C HIS A 90 -15.17 5.22 -9.37
N LYS A 91 -15.33 4.15 -8.58
CA LYS A 91 -16.21 3.03 -8.88
C LYS A 91 -17.66 3.45 -8.69
N GLY A 92 -18.34 3.73 -9.80
CA GLY A 92 -19.75 4.10 -9.85
C GLY A 92 -19.99 5.29 -10.76
N THR A 93 -19.24 6.38 -10.54
CA THR A 93 -19.34 7.59 -11.38
C THR A 93 -18.39 7.58 -12.57
N GLU A 94 -17.37 6.72 -12.55
CA GLU A 94 -16.27 6.68 -13.52
C GLU A 94 -15.51 8.00 -13.68
N ALA A 95 -15.71 8.95 -12.76
CA ALA A 95 -15.00 10.21 -12.74
C ALA A 95 -13.52 9.96 -12.42
N LEU A 96 -12.65 10.68 -13.13
CA LEU A 96 -11.22 10.70 -12.82
C LEU A 96 -11.02 11.47 -11.50
N TRP A 97 -10.50 10.78 -10.49
CA TRP A 97 -10.23 11.34 -9.17
C TRP A 97 -8.82 11.92 -9.05
N GLY A 98 -7.86 11.29 -9.70
CA GLY A 98 -6.48 11.74 -9.73
C GLY A 98 -5.60 10.90 -10.64
N GLN A 99 -4.43 11.41 -10.97
CA GLN A 99 -3.43 10.74 -11.79
C GLN A 99 -2.05 10.78 -11.13
N GLY A 100 -1.23 9.82 -11.51
CA GLY A 100 0.18 9.79 -11.15
C GLY A 100 1.01 9.09 -12.21
N THR A 101 2.27 9.49 -12.29
CA THR A 101 3.22 8.95 -13.26
C THR A 101 4.32 8.15 -12.54
N GLY A 102 4.93 7.24 -13.27
CA GLY A 102 6.05 6.46 -12.79
C GLY A 102 6.83 5.84 -13.93
N SER A 103 8.15 5.85 -13.81
CA SER A 103 9.04 5.24 -14.79
C SER A 103 9.93 4.19 -14.15
N CYS A 104 10.40 3.26 -14.98
CA CYS A 104 11.43 2.30 -14.61
C CYS A 104 12.24 1.93 -15.85
N SER A 105 13.55 1.82 -15.69
CA SER A 105 14.46 1.52 -16.79
C SER A 105 15.31 0.30 -16.49
N THR A 106 15.51 -0.55 -17.49
CA THR A 106 16.52 -1.62 -17.44
C THR A 106 17.95 -1.10 -17.24
N MET A 107 18.18 0.20 -17.44
CA MET A 107 19.47 0.85 -17.14
C MET A 107 19.69 1.17 -15.65
N GLU A 108 18.67 1.02 -14.78
CA GLU A 108 18.87 1.17 -13.33
C GLU A 108 19.92 0.14 -12.84
N SER A 109 20.81 0.55 -11.92
CA SER A 109 21.99 -0.25 -11.53
C SER A 109 21.68 -1.69 -11.09
N LYS A 110 20.54 -1.90 -10.41
CA LYS A 110 20.06 -3.23 -9.95
C LYS A 110 19.64 -4.16 -11.10
N TYR A 111 19.33 -3.60 -12.26
CA TYR A 111 18.86 -4.32 -13.45
C TYR A 111 19.94 -4.42 -14.51
N ARG A 112 20.69 -3.33 -14.71
CA ARG A 112 21.74 -3.22 -15.72
C ARG A 112 22.92 -4.12 -15.43
N TYR A 113 23.30 -4.24 -14.16
CA TYR A 113 24.56 -4.86 -13.79
C TYR A 113 24.37 -6.22 -13.13
N ARG A 114 25.30 -7.12 -13.42
CA ARG A 114 25.55 -8.34 -12.65
C ARG A 114 26.93 -8.22 -12.01
N SER A 115 27.11 -8.81 -10.83
CA SER A 115 28.45 -9.03 -10.31
C SER A 115 29.18 -9.90 -11.32
N GLY A 116 30.36 -9.46 -11.77
CA GLY A 116 31.15 -10.18 -12.76
C GLY A 116 31.36 -11.64 -12.36
N ASP A 117 31.41 -12.51 -13.36
CA ASP A 117 31.66 -13.94 -13.19
C ASP A 117 33.15 -14.27 -13.04
N ASN A 118 34.01 -13.26 -12.90
CA ASN A 118 35.44 -13.46 -12.68
C ASN A 118 35.71 -13.68 -11.18
N PHE A 119 36.03 -14.92 -10.82
CA PHE A 119 36.30 -15.32 -9.45
C PHE A 119 37.45 -16.31 -9.37
N GLU A 120 38.20 -16.26 -8.28
CA GLU A 120 39.19 -17.26 -7.87
C GLU A 120 38.56 -18.17 -6.80
N VAL A 121 38.70 -19.48 -6.98
CA VAL A 121 38.28 -20.46 -5.95
C VAL A 121 39.29 -20.40 -4.82
N THR A 122 38.80 -20.17 -3.60
CA THR A 122 39.67 -20.14 -2.42
C THR A 122 39.88 -21.55 -1.88
N GLU A 123 41.01 -21.79 -1.22
CA GLU A 123 41.26 -23.05 -0.50
C GLU A 123 40.44 -23.16 0.80
N ASP A 124 39.89 -22.03 1.28
CA ASP A 124 39.09 -21.99 2.49
C ASP A 124 37.72 -22.67 2.34
N ALA A 125 37.30 -23.36 3.40
CA ALA A 125 35.93 -23.87 3.50
C ALA A 125 34.92 -22.72 3.59
N ILE A 126 33.73 -22.94 3.04
CA ILE A 126 32.62 -21.97 3.14
C ILE A 126 32.32 -21.69 4.62
N PRO A 127 32.38 -20.43 5.08
CA PRO A 127 32.01 -20.08 6.45
C PRO A 127 30.57 -20.52 6.77
N LYS A 128 30.32 -21.04 7.99
CA LYS A 128 28.98 -21.52 8.37
C LYS A 128 27.93 -20.41 8.36
N ASP A 129 28.36 -19.18 8.65
CA ASP A 129 27.56 -17.96 8.63
C ASP A 129 27.58 -17.26 7.25
N ALA A 130 28.15 -17.86 6.21
CA ALA A 130 28.22 -17.27 4.87
C ALA A 130 26.86 -16.90 4.27
N LYS A 131 25.80 -17.65 4.63
CA LYS A 131 24.44 -17.38 4.18
C LYS A 131 23.83 -16.16 4.87
N GLU A 132 24.05 -16.04 6.18
CA GLU A 132 23.53 -14.97 7.05
C GLU A 132 24.30 -13.66 6.82
N LYS A 133 25.63 -13.73 6.72
CA LYS A 133 26.51 -12.58 6.49
C LYS A 133 26.86 -12.36 5.03
N LYS A 134 25.99 -12.83 4.11
CA LYS A 134 26.21 -12.74 2.66
C LYS A 134 26.58 -11.32 2.22
N THR A 135 25.93 -10.30 2.78
CA THR A 135 26.21 -8.90 2.43
C THR A 135 27.58 -8.43 2.91
N GLU A 136 28.05 -8.87 4.08
CA GLU A 136 29.37 -8.52 4.60
C GLU A 136 30.48 -9.18 3.79
N TYR A 137 30.35 -10.49 3.52
CA TYR A 137 31.30 -11.21 2.68
C TYR A 137 31.37 -10.63 1.27
N ARG A 138 30.23 -10.23 0.68
CA ARG A 138 30.22 -9.56 -0.63
C ARG A 138 30.96 -8.23 -0.63
N LYS A 139 30.91 -7.46 0.47
CA LYS A 139 31.71 -6.23 0.62
C LYS A 139 33.21 -6.53 0.75
N GLN A 140 33.56 -7.67 1.32
CA GLN A 140 34.95 -8.16 1.41
C GLN A 140 35.42 -8.85 0.12
N GLY A 141 34.57 -8.90 -0.91
CA GLY A 141 34.90 -9.54 -2.18
C GLY A 141 34.72 -11.07 -2.19
N PHE A 142 34.05 -11.66 -1.21
CA PHE A 142 33.82 -13.11 -1.13
C PHE A 142 32.37 -13.53 -1.42
N GLY A 143 32.20 -14.79 -1.78
CA GLY A 143 30.89 -15.43 -1.88
C GLY A 143 30.96 -16.92 -2.18
N MET A 144 29.79 -17.50 -2.49
CA MET A 144 29.67 -18.91 -2.85
C MET A 144 29.28 -19.03 -4.32
N LYS A 145 29.93 -19.94 -5.05
CA LYS A 145 29.57 -20.32 -6.42
C LYS A 145 29.54 -21.84 -6.53
N LYS A 146 28.72 -22.34 -7.45
CA LYS A 146 28.67 -23.77 -7.77
C LYS A 146 29.63 -24.04 -8.92
N VAL A 147 30.71 -24.77 -8.66
CA VAL A 147 31.74 -25.18 -9.63
C VAL A 147 31.75 -26.71 -9.64
N ASP A 148 31.64 -27.31 -10.83
CA ASP A 148 31.60 -28.77 -11.02
C ASP A 148 30.59 -29.51 -10.12
N GLY A 149 29.44 -28.88 -9.86
CA GLY A 149 28.38 -29.46 -9.06
C GLY A 149 28.49 -29.23 -7.54
N ALA A 150 29.63 -28.74 -7.05
CA ALA A 150 29.87 -28.46 -5.63
C ALA A 150 29.85 -26.95 -5.33
N TRP A 151 29.35 -26.59 -4.14
CA TRP A 151 29.48 -25.21 -3.66
C TRP A 151 30.89 -25.00 -3.12
N VAL A 152 31.57 -23.99 -3.65
CA VAL A 152 32.92 -23.59 -3.23
C VAL A 152 32.93 -22.13 -2.79
N TRP A 153 33.84 -21.81 -1.88
CA TRP A 153 34.10 -20.44 -1.48
C TRP A 153 34.96 -19.77 -2.55
N VAL A 154 34.57 -18.56 -2.94
CA VAL A 154 35.22 -17.83 -4.03
C VAL A 154 35.48 -16.40 -3.62
N LYS A 155 36.55 -15.84 -4.16
CA LYS A 155 36.87 -14.43 -4.08
C LYS A 155 36.71 -13.82 -5.47
N TYR A 156 35.98 -12.72 -5.57
CA TYR A 156 35.72 -12.03 -6.82
C TYR A 156 36.95 -11.20 -7.20
N LEU A 157 37.49 -11.45 -8.40
CA LEU A 157 38.74 -10.87 -8.88
C LEU A 157 38.57 -9.47 -9.47
N SER A 158 37.35 -9.12 -9.90
CA SER A 158 37.04 -7.79 -10.39
C SER A 158 35.75 -7.25 -9.76
N GLU A 159 35.78 -5.98 -9.38
CA GLU A 159 34.58 -5.20 -9.07
C GLU A 159 33.83 -4.77 -10.36
N GLU A 160 34.37 -5.13 -11.53
CA GLU A 160 33.79 -4.81 -12.82
C GLU A 160 32.41 -5.46 -12.94
N LYS A 161 31.41 -4.59 -12.82
CA LYS A 161 30.03 -4.91 -13.12
C LYS A 161 29.91 -5.11 -14.62
N SER A 162 29.67 -6.35 -15.05
CA SER A 162 29.30 -6.60 -16.44
C SER A 162 27.83 -6.21 -16.65
N GLU A 163 27.52 -5.77 -17.87
CA GLU A 163 26.12 -5.61 -18.29
C GLU A 163 25.42 -6.97 -18.24
N ASN A 164 24.17 -6.95 -17.80
CA ASN A 164 23.34 -8.15 -17.73
C ASN A 164 23.14 -8.70 -19.15
N PRO A 165 23.57 -9.94 -19.46
CA PRO A 165 23.38 -10.49 -20.80
C PRO A 165 21.90 -10.78 -21.09
N ASP A 166 21.13 -11.14 -20.06
CA ASP A 166 19.72 -11.52 -20.16
C ASP A 166 18.79 -10.35 -19.75
N ILE A 167 18.88 -9.22 -20.46
CA ILE A 167 18.06 -8.03 -20.20
C ILE A 167 16.57 -8.31 -20.47
N ALA A 168 16.28 -9.23 -21.40
CA ALA A 168 14.90 -9.58 -21.73
C ALA A 168 14.13 -10.20 -20.55
N ASP A 169 14.78 -10.90 -19.63
CA ASP A 169 14.12 -11.54 -18.50
C ASP A 169 13.55 -10.53 -17.48
N ILE A 170 14.17 -9.35 -17.40
CA ILE A 170 13.77 -8.30 -16.46
C ILE A 170 12.77 -7.30 -17.05
N TYR A 171 12.42 -7.45 -18.32
CA TYR A 171 11.46 -6.60 -19.02
C TYR A 171 10.10 -6.47 -18.31
N ASN A 172 9.56 -7.59 -17.82
CA ASN A 172 8.31 -7.58 -17.07
C ASN A 172 8.49 -6.98 -15.66
N THR A 173 9.64 -7.23 -15.03
CA THR A 173 10.00 -6.64 -13.74
C THR A 173 10.01 -5.11 -13.82
N VAL A 174 10.67 -4.55 -14.83
CA VAL A 174 10.70 -3.10 -15.09
C VAL A 174 9.30 -2.56 -15.35
N ARG A 175 8.48 -3.23 -16.16
CA ARG A 175 7.10 -2.83 -16.43
C ARG A 175 6.24 -2.82 -15.14
N LYS A 176 6.32 -3.86 -14.32
CA LYS A 176 5.60 -3.95 -13.03
C LYS A 176 6.07 -2.90 -12.03
N MET A 177 7.35 -2.53 -12.08
CA MET A 177 7.91 -1.48 -11.24
C MET A 177 7.46 -0.09 -11.66
N ALA A 178 7.42 0.21 -12.97
CA ALA A 178 6.83 1.45 -13.47
C ALA A 178 5.36 1.59 -13.04
N TYR A 179 4.57 0.52 -13.22
CA TYR A 179 3.17 0.48 -12.76
C TYR A 179 3.05 0.75 -11.27
N LYS A 180 3.88 0.11 -10.44
CA LYS A 180 3.85 0.28 -8.99
C LYS A 180 4.17 1.72 -8.58
N ARG A 181 5.22 2.30 -9.15
CA ARG A 181 5.61 3.71 -8.90
C ARG A 181 4.48 4.67 -9.30
N ALA A 182 3.90 4.46 -10.48
CA ALA A 182 2.78 5.27 -10.98
C ALA A 182 1.52 5.12 -10.12
N LEU A 183 1.17 3.91 -9.68
CA LEU A 183 0.02 3.65 -8.81
C LEU A 183 0.16 4.33 -7.44
N VAL A 184 1.34 4.23 -6.81
CA VAL A 184 1.60 4.88 -5.52
C VAL A 184 1.55 6.40 -5.66
N SER A 185 2.16 6.94 -6.72
CA SER A 185 2.09 8.37 -7.06
C SER A 185 0.64 8.84 -7.24
N ALA A 186 -0.15 8.10 -8.04
CA ALA A 186 -1.55 8.44 -8.28
C ALA A 186 -2.37 8.41 -6.99
N THR A 187 -2.13 7.41 -6.14
CA THR A 187 -2.86 7.24 -4.87
C THR A 187 -2.56 8.37 -3.89
N ILE A 188 -1.30 8.75 -3.74
CA ILE A 188 -0.90 9.86 -2.85
C ILE A 188 -1.52 11.17 -3.35
N THR A 189 -1.49 11.42 -4.66
CA THR A 189 -2.08 12.61 -5.28
C THR A 189 -3.60 12.64 -5.12
N ALA A 190 -4.28 11.52 -5.39
CA ALA A 190 -5.75 11.43 -5.36
C ALA A 190 -6.33 11.51 -3.94
N THR A 191 -5.62 10.97 -2.95
CA THR A 191 -6.13 10.88 -1.57
C THR A 191 -5.58 11.98 -0.65
N GLY A 192 -4.66 12.81 -1.14
CA GLY A 192 -4.11 13.96 -0.39
C GLY A 192 -3.16 13.59 0.75
N VAL A 193 -2.72 12.33 0.83
CA VAL A 193 -1.96 11.79 1.99
C VAL A 193 -0.45 12.04 1.95
N SER A 194 -0.01 13.06 1.20
CA SER A 194 1.40 13.39 1.03
C SER A 194 2.06 13.95 2.30
N ASP A 195 1.26 14.38 3.27
CA ASP A 195 1.69 14.79 4.61
C ASP A 195 2.08 13.58 5.48
N ILE A 196 1.38 12.45 5.32
CA ILE A 196 1.64 11.18 6.01
C ILE A 196 2.73 10.39 5.28
N PHE A 197 2.60 10.26 3.96
CA PHE A 197 3.43 9.37 3.14
C PHE A 197 4.30 10.10 2.12
N THR A 198 5.49 9.57 1.88
CA THR A 198 6.33 9.89 0.73
C THR A 198 6.27 8.83 -0.34
N GLN A 199 6.54 9.26 -1.57
CA GLN A 199 6.77 8.38 -2.72
C GLN A 199 8.23 7.88 -2.78
N ASP A 200 9.10 8.49 -1.97
CA ASP A 200 10.54 8.41 -2.14
C ASP A 200 11.06 7.00 -1.84
N VAL A 201 11.62 6.41 -2.90
CA VAL A 201 12.71 5.42 -2.97
C VAL A 201 12.49 4.03 -2.34
N GLU A 202 11.71 3.20 -3.04
CA GLU A 202 11.66 1.74 -2.84
C GLU A 202 13.00 0.98 -3.07
N ASP A 203 14.10 1.71 -3.34
CA ASP A 203 15.41 1.16 -3.70
C ASP A 203 16.41 1.09 -2.54
N PHE A 204 16.05 1.59 -1.35
CA PHE A 204 16.75 1.19 -0.14
C PHE A 204 16.39 -0.26 0.15
N LYS A 205 17.39 -1.15 0.09
CA LYS A 205 17.24 -2.57 0.45
C LYS A 205 16.34 -2.66 1.67
N GLN A 206 15.18 -3.30 1.52
CA GLN A 206 14.45 -3.79 2.68
C GLN A 206 15.50 -4.51 3.55
N PRO A 207 15.61 -4.21 4.86
CA PRO A 207 16.33 -5.13 5.74
C PRO A 207 15.77 -6.52 5.43
N GLU A 208 16.66 -7.51 5.36
CA GLU A 208 16.32 -8.86 4.94
C GLU A 208 14.97 -9.24 5.55
N LYS A 209 14.08 -9.87 4.76
CA LYS A 209 12.94 -10.56 5.32
C LYS A 209 13.52 -11.48 6.40
N THR A 210 13.45 -11.06 7.66
CA THR A 210 13.51 -11.99 8.76
C THR A 210 12.43 -12.99 8.39
N GLU A 211 12.80 -14.26 8.27
CA GLU A 211 11.79 -15.29 8.23
C GLU A 211 10.84 -14.95 9.37
N TYR A 212 9.55 -14.77 9.05
CA TYR A 212 8.53 -14.66 10.05
C TYR A 212 8.56 -15.98 10.81
N ILE A 213 9.33 -15.99 11.89
CA ILE A 213 9.18 -16.91 12.99
C ILE A 213 8.09 -16.24 13.81
N PRO A 214 6.82 -16.67 13.72
CA PRO A 214 5.82 -16.19 14.66
C PRO A 214 6.43 -16.35 16.05
N PRO A 215 6.47 -15.30 16.89
CA PRO A 215 6.89 -15.49 18.26
C PRO A 215 5.96 -16.53 18.88
N GLU A 216 6.48 -17.74 19.09
CA GLU A 216 5.79 -18.75 19.87
C GLU A 216 5.56 -18.16 21.25
N ASN A 217 4.29 -18.16 21.65
CA ASN A 217 3.74 -17.51 22.84
C ASN A 217 3.56 -16.00 22.70
N ASN A 218 2.42 -15.57 22.14
CA ASN A 218 1.34 -14.97 22.96
C ASN A 218 0.15 -14.41 22.15
N THR A 219 -0.28 -15.10 21.10
CA THR A 219 -1.45 -14.69 20.29
C THR A 219 -2.75 -14.69 21.11
N GLU A 220 -2.85 -15.53 22.14
CA GLU A 220 -4.02 -15.60 23.00
C GLU A 220 -4.09 -14.50 24.07
N GLN A 221 -3.02 -14.11 24.78
CA GLN A 221 -3.15 -12.98 25.72
C GLN A 221 -3.36 -11.68 24.96
N ARG A 222 -2.74 -11.49 23.79
CA ARG A 222 -3.01 -10.30 22.95
C ARG A 222 -4.46 -10.24 22.47
N LYS A 223 -5.04 -11.38 22.07
CA LYS A 223 -6.47 -11.47 21.75
C LYS A 223 -7.33 -11.17 22.97
N LYS A 224 -7.02 -11.73 24.14
CA LYS A 224 -7.76 -11.48 25.40
C LYS A 224 -7.62 -10.04 25.90
N GLU A 225 -6.48 -9.40 25.71
CA GLU A 225 -6.25 -7.99 26.06
C GLU A 225 -6.97 -7.04 25.09
N ALA A 226 -7.00 -7.38 23.80
CA ALA A 226 -7.78 -6.67 22.80
C ALA A 226 -9.30 -6.84 23.04
N GLU A 227 -9.76 -8.05 23.36
CA GLU A 227 -11.15 -8.33 23.76
C GLU A 227 -11.53 -7.63 25.07
N LYS A 228 -10.62 -7.55 26.04
CA LYS A 228 -10.86 -6.82 27.29
C LYS A 228 -10.98 -5.31 27.04
N LYS A 229 -10.07 -4.72 26.25
CA LYS A 229 -10.17 -3.31 25.85
C LYS A 229 -11.41 -3.02 25.00
N TYR A 230 -11.82 -3.96 24.15
CA TYR A 230 -13.06 -3.92 23.39
C TYR A 230 -14.28 -3.93 24.31
N ASN A 231 -14.36 -4.87 25.27
CA ASN A 231 -15.48 -5.00 26.20
C ASN A 231 -15.57 -3.86 27.24
N ASP A 232 -14.45 -3.38 27.79
CA ASP A 232 -14.42 -2.24 28.73
C ASP A 232 -14.89 -0.94 28.07
N PHE A 233 -14.70 -0.78 26.75
CA PHE A 233 -15.20 0.35 25.96
C PHE A 233 -16.69 0.24 25.63
N TYR A 234 -17.19 -0.97 25.31
CA TYR A 234 -18.62 -1.23 25.06
C TYR A 234 -19.48 -1.09 26.32
N ASN A 235 -19.02 -1.58 27.48
CA ASN A 235 -19.74 -1.43 28.75
C ASN A 235 -19.85 0.04 29.20
N GLY A 236 -18.91 0.91 28.81
CA GLY A 236 -19.00 2.35 29.04
C GLY A 236 -20.00 3.09 28.13
N LEU A 237 -20.54 2.43 27.10
CA LEU A 237 -21.50 2.99 26.15
C LEU A 237 -22.97 2.61 26.44
N GLU A 238 -23.21 1.54 27.20
CA GLU A 238 -24.56 1.13 27.61
C GLU A 238 -25.24 2.12 28.58
N ASP A 239 -24.45 2.90 29.32
CA ASP A 239 -24.97 3.76 30.39
C ASP A 239 -25.49 5.14 29.94
N GLY A 240 -25.54 5.49 28.65
CA GLY A 240 -25.89 6.88 28.31
C GLY A 240 -26.33 7.31 26.91
N TYR A 241 -26.38 6.47 25.88
CA TYR A 241 -26.66 6.96 24.51
C TYR A 241 -28.04 6.56 23.98
N LYS A 242 -29.04 7.45 24.16
CA LYS A 242 -30.34 7.39 23.49
C LYS A 242 -30.45 8.55 22.50
N PHE A 243 -30.48 8.26 21.19
CA PHE A 243 -30.89 9.23 20.15
C PHE A 243 -31.93 8.59 19.23
N GLU A 244 -32.89 9.38 18.74
CA GLU A 244 -33.88 8.96 17.74
C GLU A 244 -33.26 8.98 16.33
N LEU A 245 -33.56 7.97 15.50
CA LEU A 245 -32.89 7.74 14.20
C LEU A 245 -33.02 8.88 13.17
N LYS A 246 -34.03 9.72 13.34
CA LYS A 246 -34.37 10.87 12.48
C LYS A 246 -33.32 11.98 12.55
N ASP A 247 -32.54 12.01 13.63
CA ASP A 247 -31.54 13.05 13.91
C ASP A 247 -30.09 12.60 13.64
N MET A 248 -29.89 11.39 13.09
CA MET A 248 -28.55 10.87 12.80
C MET A 248 -27.95 11.49 11.55
N THR A 249 -26.80 12.15 11.72
CA THR A 249 -25.99 12.69 10.62
C THR A 249 -25.31 11.56 9.84
N GLU A 250 -24.88 11.81 8.60
CA GLU A 250 -24.15 10.84 7.77
C GLU A 250 -22.88 10.29 8.46
N ARG A 251 -22.23 11.14 9.27
CA ARG A 251 -21.09 10.77 10.12
C ARG A 251 -21.45 9.69 11.13
N ASP A 252 -22.60 9.83 11.79
CA ASP A 252 -23.04 8.89 12.83
C ASP A 252 -23.38 7.53 12.23
N ARG A 253 -23.98 7.52 11.03
CA ARG A 253 -24.28 6.30 10.28
C ARG A 253 -23.02 5.58 9.82
N PHE A 254 -22.03 6.33 9.32
CA PHE A 254 -20.76 5.77 8.89
C PHE A 254 -19.98 5.14 10.06
N ILE A 255 -19.95 5.81 11.22
CA ILE A 255 -19.35 5.28 12.44
C ILE A 255 -20.07 3.99 12.88
N LEU A 256 -21.41 3.97 12.82
CA LEU A 256 -22.20 2.80 13.22
C LEU A 256 -22.02 1.61 12.25
N PHE A 257 -21.95 1.88 10.95
CA PHE A 257 -21.70 0.87 9.92
C PHE A 257 -20.31 0.25 10.03
N ASN A 258 -19.29 1.06 10.30
CA ASN A 258 -17.93 0.59 10.56
C ASN A 258 -17.87 -0.22 11.87
N LYS A 259 -18.57 0.21 12.93
CA LYS A 259 -18.75 -0.56 14.19
C LYS A 259 -19.45 -1.91 14.00
N CYS A 260 -20.29 -2.07 12.97
CA CYS A 260 -20.93 -3.34 12.59
C CYS A 260 -20.03 -4.23 11.72
N GLY A 261 -18.77 -3.84 11.47
CA GLY A 261 -17.88 -4.58 10.58
C GLY A 261 -18.36 -4.57 9.14
N PHE A 262 -19.05 -3.51 8.72
CA PHE A 262 -19.66 -3.37 7.39
C PHE A 262 -20.76 -4.41 7.10
N ASP A 263 -21.35 -5.01 8.14
CA ASP A 263 -22.46 -5.94 8.02
C ASP A 263 -23.80 -5.18 8.11
N ILE A 264 -24.49 -5.09 6.98
CA ILE A 264 -25.76 -4.36 6.84
C ILE A 264 -26.85 -4.98 7.71
N LYS A 265 -26.88 -6.31 7.89
CA LYS A 265 -27.91 -6.98 8.70
C LYS A 265 -27.72 -6.70 10.19
N LYS A 266 -26.47 -6.67 10.66
CA LYS A 266 -26.14 -6.27 12.04
C LYS A 266 -26.43 -4.80 12.30
N LEU A 267 -26.15 -3.94 11.32
CA LEU A 267 -26.50 -2.52 11.40
C LEU A 267 -28.02 -2.36 11.58
N ASP A 268 -28.81 -3.09 10.79
CA ASP A 268 -30.27 -3.06 10.84
C ASP A 268 -30.82 -3.59 12.19
N GLU A 269 -30.22 -4.63 12.76
CA GLU A 269 -30.55 -5.12 14.10
C GLU A 269 -30.24 -4.10 15.21
N VAL A 270 -29.11 -3.41 15.13
CA VAL A 270 -28.69 -2.37 16.08
C VAL A 270 -29.58 -1.13 15.99
N ILE A 271 -29.99 -0.77 14.78
CA ILE A 271 -30.95 0.30 14.50
C ILE A 271 -32.33 -0.08 15.07
N THR A 272 -32.82 -1.28 14.75
CA THR A 272 -34.16 -1.74 15.14
C THR A 272 -34.30 -1.93 16.66
N LYS A 273 -33.25 -2.36 17.37
CA LYS A 273 -33.27 -2.49 18.85
C LYS A 273 -33.32 -1.15 19.59
N ASN A 274 -32.84 -0.07 18.97
CA ASN A 274 -32.66 1.23 19.63
C ASN A 274 -33.66 2.31 19.18
N VAL A 275 -34.53 2.00 18.21
CA VAL A 275 -35.61 2.90 17.75
C VAL A 275 -36.94 2.53 18.41
N LYS A 276 -37.52 3.47 19.17
CA LYS A 276 -38.94 3.38 19.50
C LYS A 276 -39.77 3.89 18.31
N GLY A 277 -40.50 2.97 17.67
CA GLY A 277 -41.54 3.28 16.69
C GLY A 277 -41.04 3.37 15.26
N LEU A 278 -41.08 2.25 14.54
CA LEU A 278 -41.09 2.23 13.08
C LEU A 278 -42.37 1.52 12.64
N SER A 279 -43.28 2.25 11.97
CA SER A 279 -44.20 1.63 11.02
C SER A 279 -43.40 1.21 9.80
N HIS A 280 -43.80 0.09 9.24
CA HIS A 280 -43.09 -0.66 8.22
C HIS A 280 -43.21 0.01 6.84
N ASP A 281 -42.39 1.01 6.56
CA ASP A 281 -42.18 1.51 5.19
C ASP A 281 -40.67 1.72 5.00
N ASP A 282 -40.11 0.94 4.08
CA ASP A 282 -38.69 0.78 3.80
C ASP A 282 -38.07 2.09 3.24
N PRO A 283 -37.18 2.77 3.97
CA PRO A 283 -36.59 4.03 3.54
C PRO A 283 -35.44 3.86 2.51
N PHE A 284 -35.15 2.63 2.06
CA PHE A 284 -34.08 2.36 1.10
C PHE A 284 -34.54 2.21 -0.35
N SER A 285 -35.78 2.57 -0.69
CA SER A 285 -36.30 2.43 -2.07
C SER A 285 -35.99 3.58 -3.02
N ASP A 286 -35.32 4.65 -2.59
CA ASP A 286 -35.09 5.82 -3.47
C ASP A 286 -33.64 5.89 -3.99
N GLU A 287 -33.51 5.92 -5.31
CA GLU A 287 -32.28 5.94 -6.13
C GLU A 287 -31.44 7.23 -5.99
N ASN A 288 -31.57 7.99 -4.89
CA ASN A 288 -30.92 9.28 -4.69
C ASN A 288 -30.22 9.40 -3.33
N ILE A 289 -29.23 8.55 -3.09
CA ILE A 289 -28.23 8.81 -2.03
C ILE A 289 -27.00 9.42 -2.71
N PRO A 290 -26.84 10.76 -2.72
CA PRO A 290 -25.53 11.36 -2.92
C PRO A 290 -24.68 11.17 -1.66
N PHE A 291 -23.36 11.15 -1.86
CA PHE A 291 -22.26 11.16 -0.88
C PHE A 291 -21.68 9.79 -0.47
#